data_AF-A0A268TTM5-F1
#
_entry.id   AF-A0A268TTM5-F1
#
_cell.length_a   1.000
_cell.length_b   1.000
_cell.length_c   1.000
_cell.angle_alpha   90.00
_cell.angle_beta   90.00
_cell.angle_gamma   90.00
#
_symmetry.space_group_name_H-M   'P 1'
#
loop_
_entity.id
_entity.type
_entity.pdbx_description
1 polymer ?
#
loop_
_entity_poly.entity_id
_entity_poly.type
_entity_poly.pdbx_seq_one_letter_code
_entity_poly.pdbx_strand_id
1 'polypeptide(L)'
;MAEFLYHKFTPIQKLLILWQTRSLGSKIDTLMLLFPVLVYLGRPDLDAQLKRAKALIDKMIKPNNLALKIFSRVMMRVGEYAKDEKTYMQDRDRAFDAVVGDIQLYAIVLDMLGDKGYETQRDILRSVIQKAYDEAYHISKENKRILEYQEQAFR
;
A
#
# COMPACT_ATOMS: atom_id res chain seq x y z
N MET A 1 -18.33 -16.26 -10.25
CA MET A 1 -17.98 -15.35 -9.13
C MET A 1 -16.63 -15.62 -8.45
N ALA A 2 -16.05 -16.83 -8.55
CA ALA A 2 -14.60 -17.05 -8.45
C ALA A 2 -13.83 -16.65 -9.75
N GLU A 3 -14.50 -15.92 -10.66
CA GLU A 3 -14.01 -15.64 -12.02
C GLU A 3 -13.10 -14.41 -12.11
N PHE A 4 -13.18 -13.49 -11.13
CA PHE A 4 -12.44 -12.22 -11.21
C PHE A 4 -10.95 -12.38 -10.91
N LEU A 5 -10.58 -13.23 -9.96
CA LEU A 5 -9.19 -13.68 -9.74
C LEU A 5 -8.70 -14.64 -10.84
N TYR A 6 -9.62 -15.22 -11.61
CA TYR A 6 -9.35 -16.11 -12.75
C TYR A 6 -9.27 -15.38 -14.10
N HIS A 7 -9.39 -14.04 -14.12
CA HIS A 7 -9.05 -13.25 -15.30
C HIS A 7 -7.53 -13.34 -15.51
N LYS A 8 -7.10 -14.42 -16.17
CA LYS A 8 -5.74 -14.60 -16.65
C LYS A 8 -5.52 -13.51 -17.69
N PHE A 9 -4.93 -12.40 -17.26
CA PHE A 9 -4.38 -11.42 -18.18
C PHE A 9 -3.47 -12.16 -19.17
N THR A 10 -3.80 -12.07 -20.45
CA THR A 10 -2.93 -12.61 -21.50
C THR A 10 -1.57 -11.90 -21.45
N PRO A 11 -0.48 -12.52 -21.93
CA PRO A 11 0.83 -11.87 -21.95
C PRO A 11 0.81 -10.49 -22.63
N ILE A 12 0.00 -10.33 -23.69
CA ILE A 12 -0.19 -9.07 -24.41
C ILE A 12 -0.89 -8.03 -23.52
N GLN A 13 -1.98 -8.42 -22.84
CA GLN A 13 -2.68 -7.52 -21.90
C GLN A 13 -1.76 -7.09 -20.75
N LYS A 14 -0.96 -8.01 -20.20
CA LYS A 14 0.04 -7.68 -19.17
C LYS A 14 1.04 -6.65 -19.68
N LEU A 15 1.57 -6.84 -20.88
CA LEU A 15 2.51 -5.92 -21.51
C LEU A 15 1.87 -4.54 -21.72
N LEU A 16 0.61 -4.49 -22.18
CA LEU A 16 -0.12 -3.24 -22.36
C LEU A 16 -0.35 -2.51 -21.02
N ILE A 17 -0.79 -3.22 -19.98
CA ILE A 17 -0.99 -2.64 -18.64
C ILE A 17 0.34 -2.10 -18.09
N LEU A 18 1.42 -2.90 -18.20
CA LEU A 18 2.77 -2.48 -17.84
C LEU A 18 3.12 -1.17 -18.54
N TRP A 19 2.99 -1.13 -19.87
CA TRP A 19 3.35 0.03 -20.67
C TRP A 19 2.52 1.28 -20.34
N GLN A 20 1.19 1.13 -20.23
CA GLN A 20 0.27 2.22 -19.90
C GLN A 20 0.46 2.80 -18.50
N THR A 21 1.09 2.04 -17.61
CA THR A 21 1.35 2.45 -16.22
C THR A 21 2.80 2.85 -15.98
N ARG A 22 3.66 2.88 -17.00
CA ARG A 22 5.03 3.38 -16.84
C ARG A 22 5.01 4.89 -16.61
N SER A 23 5.74 5.33 -15.59
CA SER A 23 6.06 6.75 -15.34
C SER A 23 4.82 7.63 -15.13
N LEU A 24 3.84 7.13 -14.36
CA LEU A 24 2.66 7.92 -13.95
C LEU A 24 2.95 8.89 -12.79
N GLY A 25 4.20 8.91 -12.31
CA GLY A 25 4.68 9.75 -11.21
C GLY A 25 4.86 8.96 -9.93
N SER A 26 5.80 9.40 -9.09
CA SER A 26 6.23 8.69 -7.87
C SER A 26 5.06 8.37 -6.93
N LYS A 27 4.12 9.30 -6.74
CA LYS A 27 2.93 9.07 -5.92
C LYS A 27 2.07 7.93 -6.45
N ILE A 28 1.85 7.89 -7.76
CA ILE A 28 1.04 6.84 -8.39
C ILE A 28 1.77 5.49 -8.35
N ASP A 29 3.09 5.50 -8.54
CA ASP A 29 3.91 4.30 -8.42
C ASP A 29 3.84 3.71 -7.00
N THR A 30 3.87 4.56 -5.97
CA THR A 30 3.67 4.12 -4.57
C THR A 30 2.28 3.54 -4.34
N LEU A 31 1.22 4.14 -4.91
CA LEU A 31 -0.13 3.57 -4.83
C LEU A 31 -0.24 2.22 -5.56
N MET A 32 0.41 2.08 -6.71
CA MET A 32 0.49 0.82 -7.46
C MET A 32 1.30 -0.27 -6.76
N LEU A 33 2.13 0.09 -5.78
CA LEU A 33 2.81 -0.83 -4.86
C LEU A 33 1.94 -1.16 -3.65
N LEU A 34 1.31 -0.16 -3.04
CA LEU A 34 0.57 -0.28 -1.78
C LEU A 34 -0.76 -1.02 -1.92
N PHE A 35 -1.61 -0.63 -2.89
CA PHE A 35 -2.94 -1.23 -3.04
C PHE A 35 -2.93 -2.75 -3.26
N PRO A 36 -2.08 -3.33 -4.14
CA PRO A 36 -2.04 -4.78 -4.32
C PRO A 36 -1.63 -5.52 -3.05
N VAL A 37 -0.69 -4.96 -2.27
CA VAL A 37 -0.25 -5.53 -0.99
C VAL A 37 -1.41 -5.55 -0.01
N LEU A 38 -2.11 -4.42 0.16
CA LEU A 38 -3.24 -4.33 1.10
C LEU A 38 -4.40 -5.24 0.69
N VAL A 39 -4.69 -5.35 -0.61
CA VAL A 39 -5.69 -6.29 -1.10
C VAL A 39 -5.33 -7.73 -0.74
N TYR A 40 -4.09 -8.14 -1.01
CA TYR A 40 -3.64 -9.51 -0.78
C TYR A 40 -3.44 -9.85 0.71
N LEU A 41 -3.20 -8.84 1.55
CA LEU A 41 -3.17 -8.95 3.00
C LEU A 41 -4.55 -9.30 3.59
N GLY A 42 -5.63 -8.83 2.95
CA GLY A 42 -7.01 -9.09 3.40
C GLY A 42 -7.59 -10.46 3.00
N ARG A 43 -6.74 -11.44 2.67
CA ARG A 43 -7.17 -12.84 2.51
C ARG A 43 -7.87 -13.35 3.79
N PRO A 44 -8.90 -14.21 3.67
CA PRO A 44 -9.36 -14.87 2.45
C PRO A 44 -10.32 -14.04 1.56
N ASP A 45 -10.85 -12.91 2.01
CA ASP A 45 -11.88 -12.15 1.30
C ASP A 45 -11.30 -11.13 0.29
N LEU A 46 -10.61 -11.67 -0.72
CA LEU A 46 -9.97 -10.88 -1.77
C LEU A 46 -10.96 -10.06 -2.61
N ASP A 47 -12.16 -10.58 -2.85
CA ASP A 47 -13.15 -9.90 -3.70
C ASP A 47 -13.70 -8.65 -3.03
N ALA A 48 -14.01 -8.71 -1.73
CA ALA A 48 -14.40 -7.52 -0.99
C ALA A 48 -13.27 -6.49 -0.94
N GLN A 49 -12.02 -6.95 -0.75
CA GLN A 49 -10.85 -6.08 -0.74
C GLN A 49 -10.57 -5.42 -2.09
N LEU A 50 -10.74 -6.14 -3.20
CA LEU A 50 -10.64 -5.56 -4.54
C LEU A 50 -11.71 -4.50 -4.79
N LYS A 51 -12.96 -4.74 -4.36
CA LYS A 51 -14.04 -3.74 -4.47
C LYS A 51 -13.72 -2.47 -3.67
N ARG A 52 -13.16 -2.61 -2.47
CA ARG A 52 -12.70 -1.49 -1.64
C ARG A 52 -11.58 -0.71 -2.30
N ALA A 53 -10.54 -1.40 -2.75
CA ALA A 53 -9.42 -0.80 -3.47
C ALA A 53 -9.92 -0.01 -4.67
N LYS A 54 -10.83 -0.58 -5.46
CA LYS A 54 -11.44 0.10 -6.61
C LYS A 54 -12.14 1.39 -6.19
N ALA A 55 -12.99 1.34 -5.16
CA ALA A 55 -13.72 2.51 -4.67
C ALA A 55 -12.78 3.63 -4.19
N LEU A 56 -11.71 3.27 -3.47
CA LEU A 56 -10.71 4.23 -3.02
C LEU A 56 -9.91 4.83 -4.17
N ILE A 57 -9.46 4.01 -5.13
CA ILE A 57 -8.75 4.48 -6.33
C ILE A 57 -9.63 5.43 -7.15
N ASP A 58 -10.90 5.08 -7.38
CA ASP A 58 -11.85 5.92 -8.13
C ASP A 58 -12.11 7.27 -7.42
N LYS A 59 -12.05 7.30 -6.08
CA LYS A 59 -12.20 8.52 -5.27
C LYS A 59 -10.93 9.38 -5.32
N MET A 60 -9.75 8.77 -5.17
CA MET A 60 -8.48 9.48 -5.00
C MET A 60 -7.86 9.93 -6.32
N ILE A 61 -8.11 9.21 -7.41
CA ILE A 61 -7.39 9.38 -8.66
C ILE A 61 -8.31 9.93 -9.73
N LYS A 62 -7.94 11.12 -10.22
CA LYS A 62 -8.58 11.76 -11.38
C LYS A 62 -7.55 11.94 -12.50
N PRO A 63 -7.93 11.74 -13.77
CA PRO A 63 -9.27 11.39 -14.28
C PRO A 63 -9.61 9.89 -14.13
N ASN A 64 -10.89 9.53 -14.28
CA ASN A 64 -11.37 8.14 -14.10
C ASN A 64 -10.66 7.11 -15.00
N ASN A 65 -10.21 7.50 -16.20
CA ASN A 65 -9.42 6.62 -17.08
C ASN A 65 -8.08 6.22 -16.44
N LEU A 66 -7.45 7.13 -15.69
CA LEU A 66 -6.21 6.83 -14.97
C LEU A 66 -6.47 5.86 -13.80
N ALA A 67 -7.56 6.08 -13.05
CA ALA A 67 -7.99 5.18 -11.99
C ALA A 67 -8.19 3.73 -12.50
N LEU A 68 -8.85 3.56 -13.66
CA LEU A 68 -9.04 2.25 -14.28
C LEU A 68 -7.72 1.55 -14.62
N LYS A 69 -6.73 2.29 -15.16
CA LYS A 69 -5.40 1.73 -15.48
C LYS A 69 -4.67 1.25 -14.23
N ILE A 70 -4.72 2.05 -13.17
CA ILE A 70 -4.10 1.73 -11.88
C ILE A 70 -4.80 0.52 -11.25
N PHE A 71 -6.12 0.48 -11.24
CA PHE A 71 -6.85 -0.67 -10.73
C PHE A 71 -6.53 -1.95 -11.53
N SER A 72 -6.41 -1.85 -12.86
CA SER A 72 -5.98 -2.98 -13.70
C SER A 72 -4.59 -3.49 -13.32
N ARG A 73 -3.66 -2.56 -13.01
CA ARG A 73 -2.32 -2.89 -12.50
C ARG A 73 -2.36 -3.59 -11.15
N VAL A 74 -3.22 -3.11 -10.25
CA VAL A 74 -3.42 -3.70 -8.92
C VAL A 74 -3.90 -5.14 -9.05
N MET A 75 -4.94 -5.39 -9.84
CA MET A 75 -5.44 -6.75 -10.08
C MET A 75 -4.36 -7.67 -10.65
N MET A 76 -3.58 -7.17 -11.62
CA MET A 76 -2.51 -7.94 -12.23
C MET A 76 -1.44 -8.37 -11.21
N ARG A 77 -1.06 -7.46 -10.29
CA ARG A 77 -0.10 -7.73 -9.21
C ARG A 77 -0.64 -8.71 -8.17
N VAL A 78 -1.89 -8.55 -7.74
CA VAL A 78 -2.55 -9.50 -6.82
C VAL A 78 -2.56 -10.92 -7.40
N GLY A 79 -2.84 -11.04 -8.71
CA GLY A 79 -2.78 -12.33 -9.40
C GLY A 79 -1.37 -12.91 -9.57
N GLU A 80 -0.32 -12.08 -9.47
CA GLU A 80 1.09 -12.52 -9.44
C GLU A 80 1.48 -13.01 -8.04
N TYR A 81 1.04 -12.33 -6.98
CA TYR A 81 1.27 -12.75 -5.60
C TYR A 81 0.72 -14.15 -5.31
N ALA A 82 -0.46 -14.46 -5.86
CA ALA A 82 -1.05 -15.81 -5.74
C ALA A 82 -0.20 -16.92 -6.38
N LYS A 83 0.73 -16.58 -7.28
CA LYS A 83 1.63 -17.54 -7.95
C LYS A 83 3.02 -17.58 -7.32
N ASP A 84 3.45 -16.47 -6.74
CA ASP A 84 4.76 -16.32 -6.11
C ASP A 84 4.65 -15.46 -4.84
N GLU A 85 4.56 -16.14 -3.70
CA GLU A 85 4.47 -15.50 -2.39
C GLU A 85 5.76 -14.72 -2.05
N LYS A 86 6.91 -15.07 -2.65
CA LYS A 86 8.17 -14.32 -2.43
C LYS A 86 8.08 -12.92 -3.00
N THR A 87 7.51 -12.78 -4.20
CA THR A 87 7.25 -11.48 -4.82
C THR A 87 6.32 -10.63 -3.92
N TYR A 88 5.31 -11.26 -3.31
CA TYR A 88 4.46 -10.57 -2.34
C TYR A 88 5.23 -10.08 -1.11
N MET A 89 6.06 -10.93 -0.50
CA MET A 89 6.86 -10.53 0.67
C MET A 89 7.75 -9.32 0.38
N GLN A 90 8.42 -9.32 -0.78
CA GLN A 90 9.28 -8.20 -1.19
C GLN A 90 8.51 -6.90 -1.39
N ASP A 91 7.37 -6.95 -2.11
CA ASP A 91 6.57 -5.76 -2.35
C ASP A 91 5.86 -5.29 -1.07
N ARG A 92 5.51 -6.21 -0.16
CA ARG A 92 4.94 -5.88 1.17
C ARG A 92 5.93 -5.06 1.99
N ASP A 93 7.17 -5.53 2.12
CA ASP A 93 8.17 -4.85 2.93
C ASP A 93 8.42 -3.43 2.38
N ARG A 94 8.57 -3.30 1.06
CA ARG A 94 8.70 -1.99 0.39
C ARG A 94 7.47 -1.09 0.58
N ALA A 95 6.27 -1.66 0.56
CA ALA A 95 5.04 -0.90 0.79
C ALA A 95 4.97 -0.40 2.24
N PHE A 96 5.43 -1.19 3.19
CA PHE A 96 5.42 -0.82 4.61
C PHE A 96 6.46 0.27 4.87
N ASP A 97 7.65 0.17 4.27
CA ASP A 97 8.65 1.24 4.31
C ASP A 97 8.11 2.56 3.74
N ALA A 98 7.37 2.49 2.63
CA ALA A 98 6.72 3.66 2.06
C ALA A 98 5.69 4.29 3.02
N VAL A 99 4.89 3.46 3.72
CA VAL A 99 3.92 3.94 4.72
C VAL A 99 4.60 4.57 5.93
N VAL A 100 5.73 4.01 6.39
CA VAL A 100 6.54 4.62 7.46
C VAL A 100 7.07 5.98 7.03
N GLY A 101 7.50 6.11 5.78
CA GLY A 101 8.02 7.37 5.22
C GLY A 101 6.96 8.44 4.94
N ASP A 102 5.69 8.06 4.77
CA ASP A 102 4.59 8.98 4.47
C ASP A 102 3.30 8.60 5.20
N ILE A 103 2.99 9.34 6.25
CA ILE A 103 1.80 9.13 7.10
C ILE A 103 0.48 9.26 6.32
N GLN A 104 0.44 9.95 5.19
CA GLN A 104 -0.77 10.02 4.35
C GLN A 104 -1.13 8.66 3.76
N LEU A 105 -0.13 7.79 3.53
CA LEU A 105 -0.36 6.43 3.07
C LEU A 105 -0.97 5.55 4.17
N TYR A 106 -0.73 5.88 5.45
CA TYR A 106 -1.36 5.18 6.56
C TYR A 106 -2.89 5.37 6.57
N ALA A 107 -3.39 6.54 6.15
CA ALA A 107 -4.83 6.74 6.00
C ALA A 107 -5.45 5.73 5.00
N ILE A 108 -4.74 5.42 3.91
CA ILE A 108 -5.18 4.42 2.91
C ILE A 108 -5.24 3.03 3.52
N VAL A 109 -4.30 2.68 4.39
CA VAL A 109 -4.32 1.42 5.13
C VAL A 109 -5.58 1.33 5.98
N LEU A 110 -5.87 2.38 6.75
CA LEU A 110 -7.04 2.40 7.64
C LEU A 110 -8.34 2.27 6.85
N ASP A 111 -8.44 2.95 5.71
CA ASP A 111 -9.61 2.87 4.83
C ASP A 111 -9.76 1.47 4.21
N MET A 112 -8.67 0.84 3.78
CA MET A 112 -8.68 -0.53 3.20
C MET A 112 -9.05 -1.60 4.24
N LEU A 113 -8.46 -1.50 5.44
CA LEU A 113 -8.59 -2.47 6.52
C LEU A 113 -9.61 -2.02 7.57
N GLY A 114 -10.56 -1.14 7.23
CA GLY A 114 -11.49 -0.51 8.18
C GLY A 114 -12.49 -1.47 8.84
N ASP A 115 -12.77 -2.61 8.24
CA ASP A 115 -13.78 -3.54 8.76
C ASP A 115 -13.35 -4.32 10.00
N LYS A 116 -14.35 -4.76 10.78
CA LYS A 116 -14.19 -5.57 12.00
C LYS A 116 -13.45 -6.91 11.79
N GLY A 117 -13.22 -7.33 10.54
CA GLY A 117 -12.49 -8.55 10.20
C GLY A 117 -10.98 -8.40 10.03
N TYR A 118 -10.45 -7.17 10.03
CA TYR A 118 -9.04 -6.90 9.72
C TYR A 118 -8.23 -6.33 10.90
N GLU A 119 -8.70 -6.53 12.13
CA GLU A 119 -8.05 -6.05 13.36
C GLU A 119 -6.61 -6.54 13.47
N THR A 120 -6.38 -7.84 13.30
CA THR A 120 -5.05 -8.43 13.35
C THR A 120 -4.10 -7.82 12.31
N GLN A 121 -4.55 -7.64 11.07
CA GLN A 121 -3.75 -7.06 9.99
C GLN A 121 -3.39 -5.60 10.30
N ARG A 122 -4.33 -4.83 10.86
CA ARG A 122 -4.09 -3.46 11.31
C ARG A 122 -3.10 -3.40 12.45
N ASP A 123 -3.19 -4.31 13.42
CA ASP A 123 -2.30 -4.34 14.58
C ASP A 123 -0.87 -4.74 14.17
N ILE A 124 -0.72 -5.69 13.23
CA ILE A 124 0.58 -6.01 12.62
C ILE A 124 1.16 -4.76 11.98
N LEU A 125 0.39 -4.05 11.16
CA LEU A 125 0.90 -2.86 10.47
C LEU A 125 1.24 -1.73 11.45
N ARG A 126 0.40 -1.52 12.47
CA ARG A 126 0.66 -0.56 13.54
C ARG A 126 1.95 -0.90 14.27
N SER A 127 2.18 -2.17 14.59
CA SER A 127 3.41 -2.63 15.26
C SER A 127 4.65 -2.40 14.41
N VAL A 128 4.59 -2.71 13.10
CA VAL A 128 5.71 -2.44 12.17
C VAL A 128 6.01 -0.94 12.09
N ILE A 129 4.97 -0.12 11.92
CA ILE A 129 5.13 1.34 11.82
C ILE A 129 5.66 1.91 13.12
N GLN A 130 5.10 1.50 14.26
CA GLN A 130 5.54 1.94 15.58
C GLN A 130 6.99 1.55 15.83
N LYS A 131 7.39 0.31 15.52
CA LYS A 131 8.78 -0.12 15.65
C LYS A 131 9.73 0.71 14.78
N ALA A 132 9.36 0.98 13.53
CA ALA A 132 10.20 1.78 12.65
C ALA A 132 10.33 3.24 13.11
N TYR A 133 9.25 3.81 13.66
CA TYR A 133 9.30 5.11 14.31
C TYR A 133 10.15 5.08 15.58
N ASP A 134 9.96 4.09 16.45
CA ASP A 134 10.74 3.95 17.68
C ASP A 134 12.22 3.79 17.37
N GLU A 135 12.60 3.04 16.32
CA GLU A 135 13.98 2.92 15.85
C GLU A 135 14.52 4.24 15.27
N ALA A 136 13.70 4.99 14.52
CA ALA A 136 14.08 6.29 13.97
C ALA A 136 14.16 7.40 15.03
N TYR A 137 13.32 7.34 16.08
CA TYR A 137 13.24 8.30 17.18
C TYR A 137 14.06 7.88 18.41
N HIS A 138 14.58 6.64 18.46
CA HIS A 138 15.74 6.25 19.26
C HIS A 138 17.01 6.91 18.69
N ILE A 139 16.94 8.23 18.53
CA ILE A 139 18.11 9.02 18.25
C ILE A 139 18.90 9.14 19.54
N SER A 140 20.21 9.02 19.39
CA SER A 140 21.23 9.16 20.42
C SER A 140 20.90 10.26 21.45
N LYS A 141 21.42 10.12 22.68
CA LYS A 141 21.31 11.13 23.77
C LYS A 141 21.57 12.59 23.31
N GLU A 142 22.26 12.80 22.19
CA GLU A 142 22.49 14.10 21.57
C GLU A 142 21.24 14.75 20.97
N ASN A 143 20.40 14.03 20.22
CA ASN A 143 19.25 14.67 19.57
C ASN A 143 18.14 15.04 20.56
N LYS A 144 18.03 14.30 21.68
CA LYS A 144 17.18 14.71 22.80
C LYS A 144 17.62 16.05 23.38
N ARG A 145 18.93 16.29 23.51
CA ARG A 145 19.47 17.59 23.95
C ARG A 145 19.19 18.71 22.96
N ILE A 146 19.25 18.43 21.66
CA ILE A 146 18.94 19.42 20.62
C ILE A 146 17.45 19.79 20.65
N LEU A 147 16.55 18.82 20.83
CA LEU A 147 15.11 19.08 20.98
C LEU A 147 14.83 19.92 22.24
N GLU A 148 15.41 19.55 23.39
CA GLU A 148 15.28 20.29 24.64
C GLU A 148 15.82 21.74 24.52
N TYR A 149 16.89 21.94 23.74
CA TYR A 149 17.46 23.27 23.48
C TYR A 149 16.54 24.13 22.61
N GLN A 150 15.88 23.54 21.59
CA GLN A 150 14.92 24.24 20.76
C GLN A 150 13.66 24.60 21.54
N GLU A 151 13.14 23.69 22.37
CA GLU A 151 11.97 23.96 23.23
C GLU A 151 12.23 25.05 24.28
N GLN A 152 13.47 25.19 24.76
CA GLN A 152 13.88 26.29 25.64
C GLN A 152 14.03 27.64 24.91
N ALA A 153 14.42 27.64 23.64
CA ALA A 153 14.58 28.85 22.85
C ALA A 153 13.24 29.46 22.36
N PHE A 154 12.17 28.68 22.39
CA PHE A 154 10.80 29.11 22.04
C PHE A 154 9.88 29.30 23.26
N ARG A 155 10.43 29.37 24.48
CA ARG A 155 9.76 29.87 25.68
C ARG A 155 10.23 31.29 25.99
#